data_AF-A0A3C0ZY72-F1
#
_entry.id   AF-A0A3C0ZY72-F1
#
_cell.length_a   1.000
_cell.length_b   1.000
_cell.length_c   1.000
_cell.angle_alpha   90.00
_cell.angle_beta   90.00
_cell.angle_gamma   90.00
#
_symmetry.space_group_name_H-M   'P 1'
#
loop_
_entity.id
_entity.type
_entity.pdbx_description
1 polymer ?
#
loop_
_entity_poly.entity_id
_entity_poly.type
_entity_poly.pdbx_seq_one_letter_code
_entity_poly.pdbx_strand_id
1 'polypeptide(L)'
;MYSYEKLEKKLAAGGLNKTDLTRDLRISSRTIAKIGKGEKLSRIVLHKIAGYLACEPDELYQIISDNPILQCLREEKEAKLSSGLYHELQVRMTYNSNHMEGSALSEEQTRLIFETNTIDADDGIPVDDILETV
;
A
#
# COMPACT_ATOMS: atom_id res chain seq x y z
N MET A 1 -11.23 5.38 -4.12
CA MET A 1 -11.52 5.06 -5.53
C MET A 1 -10.53 4.03 -6.04
N TYR A 2 -10.90 3.20 -7.02
CA TYR A 2 -10.01 2.21 -7.63
C TYR A 2 -9.44 2.81 -8.93
N SER A 3 -8.14 3.10 -8.99
CA SER A 3 -7.49 3.50 -10.23
C SER A 3 -6.95 2.28 -10.96
N TYR A 4 -7.22 2.21 -12.26
CA TYR A 4 -6.76 1.13 -13.15
C TYR A 4 -5.67 1.61 -14.12
N GLU A 5 -4.96 2.69 -13.79
CA GLU A 5 -3.83 3.17 -14.59
C GLU A 5 -2.77 2.07 -14.81
N LYS A 6 -2.55 1.21 -13.81
CA LYS A 6 -1.64 0.06 -13.94
C LYS A 6 -2.10 -0.90 -15.04
N LEU A 7 -3.40 -1.26 -15.07
CA LEU A 7 -4.00 -2.05 -16.15
C LEU A 7 -3.86 -1.35 -17.51
N GLU A 8 -4.14 -0.04 -17.59
CA GLU A 8 -4.02 0.72 -18.84
C GLU A 8 -2.59 0.72 -19.39
N LYS A 9 -1.58 0.90 -18.52
CA LYS A 9 -0.17 0.80 -18.90
C LYS A 9 0.20 -0.60 -19.40
N LYS A 10 -0.26 -1.65 -18.72
CA LYS A 10 -0.02 -3.05 -19.15
C LYS A 10 -0.68 -3.35 -20.51
N LEU A 11 -1.91 -2.88 -20.73
CA LEU A 11 -2.58 -3.02 -22.03
C LEU A 11 -1.81 -2.31 -23.14
N ALA A 12 -1.42 -1.05 -22.90
CA ALA A 12 -0.68 -0.26 -23.87
C ALA A 12 0.68 -0.90 -24.23
N ALA A 13 1.38 -1.48 -23.26
CA ALA A 13 2.63 -2.22 -23.49
C ALA A 13 2.43 -3.44 -24.40
N GLY A 14 1.25 -4.06 -24.38
CA GLY A 14 0.86 -5.15 -25.28
C GLY A 14 0.20 -4.68 -26.59
N GLY A 15 0.12 -3.37 -26.86
CA GLY A 15 -0.59 -2.83 -28.03
C GLY A 15 -2.12 -2.99 -27.96
N LEU A 16 -2.66 -3.21 -26.77
CA LEU A 16 -4.07 -3.45 -26.50
C LEU A 16 -4.74 -2.22 -25.87
N ASN A 17 -6.07 -2.21 -25.90
CA ASN A 17 -6.91 -1.22 -25.25
C ASN A 17 -8.10 -1.90 -24.52
N LYS A 18 -8.96 -1.08 -23.89
CA LYS A 18 -10.10 -1.58 -23.11
C LYS A 18 -11.17 -2.27 -23.95
N THR A 19 -11.32 -1.94 -25.23
CA THR A 19 -12.31 -2.61 -26.11
C THR A 19 -11.85 -4.01 -26.52
N ASP A 20 -10.53 -4.25 -26.55
CA ASP A 20 -9.97 -5.59 -26.76
C ASP A 20 -10.37 -6.54 -25.62
N LEU A 21 -10.44 -6.06 -24.36
CA LEU A 21 -10.95 -6.85 -23.23
C LEU A 21 -12.42 -7.29 -23.42
N THR A 22 -13.25 -6.44 -24.03
CA THR A 22 -14.63 -6.80 -24.35
C THR A 22 -14.67 -7.91 -25.41
N ARG A 23 -13.86 -7.76 -26.47
CA ARG A 23 -13.82 -8.69 -27.60
C ARG A 23 -13.23 -10.05 -27.21
N ASP A 24 -12.05 -10.03 -26.58
CA ASP A 24 -11.21 -11.22 -26.40
C ASP A 24 -11.59 -11.97 -25.13
N LEU A 25 -12.00 -11.25 -24.06
CA LEU A 25 -12.40 -11.84 -22.79
C LEU A 25 -13.92 -11.90 -22.60
N ARG A 26 -14.73 -11.48 -23.57
CA ARG A 26 -16.21 -11.42 -23.45
C ARG A 26 -16.67 -10.70 -22.17
N ILE A 27 -15.94 -9.67 -21.75
CA ILE A 27 -16.30 -8.84 -20.59
C ILE A 27 -17.33 -7.82 -21.06
N SER A 28 -18.43 -7.66 -20.31
CA SER A 28 -19.48 -6.72 -20.71
C SER A 28 -18.97 -5.27 -20.73
N SER A 29 -19.48 -4.46 -21.66
CA SER A 29 -19.16 -3.01 -21.71
C SER A 29 -19.54 -2.29 -20.41
N ARG A 30 -20.58 -2.77 -19.70
CA ARG A 30 -20.95 -2.26 -18.37
C ARG A 30 -19.85 -2.49 -17.34
N THR A 31 -19.20 -3.66 -17.38
CA THR A 31 -18.07 -3.99 -16.51
C THR A 31 -16.85 -3.17 -16.87
N ILE A 32 -16.55 -2.98 -18.16
CA ILE A 32 -15.45 -2.11 -18.59
C ILE A 32 -15.70 -0.64 -18.19
N ALA A 33 -16.94 -0.16 -18.23
CA ALA A 33 -17.27 1.20 -17.79
C ALA A 33 -16.97 1.45 -16.31
N LYS A 34 -16.97 0.41 -15.45
CA LYS A 34 -16.58 0.52 -14.03
C LYS A 34 -15.14 0.97 -13.84
N ILE A 35 -14.26 0.59 -14.78
CA ILE A 35 -12.84 0.98 -14.79
C ILE A 35 -12.71 2.50 -14.84
N GLY A 36 -13.47 3.15 -15.74
CA GLY A 36 -13.44 4.62 -15.88
C GLY A 36 -14.13 5.37 -14.74
N LYS A 37 -15.05 4.72 -14.01
CA LYS A 37 -15.73 5.29 -12.84
C LYS A 37 -14.97 5.08 -11.53
N GLY A 38 -13.87 4.34 -11.58
CA GLY A 38 -13.09 3.97 -10.40
C GLY A 38 -13.81 3.04 -9.41
N GLU A 39 -14.73 2.20 -9.91
CA GLU A 39 -15.41 1.17 -9.15
C GLU A 39 -14.58 -0.14 -9.10
N LYS A 40 -14.69 -0.90 -8.02
CA LYS A 40 -14.03 -2.22 -7.92
C LYS A 40 -14.66 -3.20 -8.91
N LEU A 41 -13.84 -3.87 -9.70
CA LEU A 41 -14.24 -5.03 -10.50
C LEU A 41 -14.41 -6.26 -9.60
N SER A 42 -15.27 -7.20 -10.02
CA SER A 42 -15.43 -8.44 -9.27
C SER A 42 -14.15 -9.28 -9.33
N ARG A 43 -13.91 -10.10 -8.30
CA ARG A 43 -12.72 -10.96 -8.22
C ARG A 43 -12.56 -11.84 -9.46
N ILE A 44 -13.67 -12.40 -9.96
CA ILE A 44 -13.69 -13.24 -11.17
C ILE A 44 -13.17 -12.47 -12.40
N VAL A 45 -13.62 -11.23 -12.58
CA VAL A 45 -13.20 -10.40 -13.71
C VAL A 45 -11.73 -10.02 -13.58
N LEU A 46 -11.29 -9.64 -12.39
CA LEU A 46 -9.88 -9.32 -12.13
C LEU A 46 -8.97 -10.51 -12.46
N HIS A 47 -9.30 -11.72 -12.00
CA HIS A 47 -8.51 -12.92 -12.32
C HIS A 47 -8.51 -13.24 -13.82
N LYS A 48 -9.63 -13.01 -14.51
CA LYS A 48 -9.72 -13.22 -15.96
C LYS A 48 -8.80 -12.28 -16.73
N ILE A 49 -8.78 -11.00 -16.37
CA ILE A 49 -7.90 -10.00 -16.98
C ILE A 49 -6.44 -10.30 -16.61
N ALA A 50 -6.19 -10.65 -15.35
CA ALA A 50 -4.85 -10.96 -14.84
C ALA A 50 -4.24 -12.15 -15.57
N GLY A 51 -5.00 -13.24 -15.75
CA GLY A 51 -4.59 -14.41 -16.52
C GLY A 51 -4.38 -14.12 -18.01
N TYR A 52 -5.13 -13.18 -18.59
CA TYR A 52 -4.91 -12.74 -19.98
C TYR A 52 -3.62 -11.94 -20.15
N LEU A 53 -3.27 -11.13 -19.15
CA LEU A 53 -2.07 -10.27 -19.15
C LEU A 53 -0.86 -10.92 -18.47
N ALA A 54 -0.96 -12.20 -18.08
CA ALA A 54 0.07 -12.94 -17.35
C ALA A 54 0.63 -12.17 -16.14
N CYS A 55 -0.25 -11.66 -15.29
CA CYS A 55 0.10 -10.90 -14.08
C CYS A 55 -0.83 -11.24 -12.91
N GLU A 56 -0.54 -10.73 -11.72
CA GLU A 56 -1.39 -10.92 -10.55
C GLU A 56 -2.56 -9.91 -10.53
N PRO A 57 -3.74 -10.29 -9.99
CA PRO A 57 -4.91 -9.40 -9.93
C PRO A 57 -4.66 -8.05 -9.25
N ASP A 58 -3.78 -8.02 -8.24
CA ASP A 58 -3.44 -6.82 -7.49
C ASP A 58 -2.50 -5.86 -8.25
N GLU A 59 -1.86 -6.34 -9.33
CA GLU A 59 -1.09 -5.47 -10.23
C GLU A 59 -1.97 -4.67 -11.21
N LEU A 60 -3.27 -4.99 -11.30
CA LEU A 60 -4.18 -4.35 -12.26
C LEU A 60 -4.70 -3.00 -11.79
N TYR A 61 -4.68 -2.75 -10.48
CA TYR A 61 -5.30 -1.57 -9.90
C TYR A 61 -4.54 -1.05 -8.68
N GLN A 62 -4.89 0.15 -8.24
CA GLN A 62 -4.44 0.72 -6.99
C GLN A 62 -5.60 1.45 -6.32
N ILE A 63 -5.59 1.47 -4.99
CA ILE A 63 -6.61 2.18 -4.21
C ILE A 63 -6.11 3.60 -3.99
N ILE A 64 -6.79 4.57 -4.60
CA ILE A 64 -6.51 5.99 -4.41
C ILE A 64 -7.56 6.64 -3.50
N SER A 65 -7.14 7.66 -2.77
CA SER A 65 -8.01 8.53 -1.97
C SER A 65 -8.08 9.92 -2.58
N ASP A 66 -9.25 10.53 -2.55
CA ASP A 66 -9.42 11.95 -2.92
C ASP A 66 -8.86 12.88 -1.84
N ASN A 67 -8.60 12.36 -0.64
CA ASN A 67 -7.92 13.11 0.41
C ASN A 67 -6.40 13.01 0.20
N PRO A 68 -5.72 14.14 -0.10
CA PRO A 68 -4.29 14.14 -0.44
C PRO A 68 -3.40 13.68 0.72
N ILE A 69 -3.80 13.96 1.98
CA ILE A 69 -3.06 13.51 3.16
C ILE A 69 -3.17 12.00 3.29
N LEU A 70 -4.40 11.44 3.18
CA LEU A 70 -4.58 9.99 3.27
C LEU A 70 -3.89 9.25 2.11
N GLN A 71 -3.86 9.85 0.91
CA GLN A 71 -3.13 9.30 -0.21
C GLN A 71 -1.62 9.29 0.07
N CYS A 72 -1.05 10.41 0.47
CA CYS A 72 0.36 10.54 0.84
C CYS A 72 0.76 9.54 1.93
N LEU A 73 0.00 9.46 3.03
CA LEU A 73 0.27 8.53 4.13
C LEU A 73 0.28 7.06 3.67
N ARG A 74 -0.58 6.68 2.71
CA ARG A 74 -0.61 5.32 2.16
C ARG A 74 0.60 5.03 1.28
N GLU A 75 0.97 5.97 0.42
CA GLU A 75 2.13 5.87 -0.45
C GLU A 75 3.43 5.77 0.36
N GLU A 76 3.61 6.65 1.36
CA GLU A 76 4.78 6.62 2.24
C GLU A 76 4.86 5.32 3.04
N LYS A 77 3.72 4.81 3.52
CA LYS A 77 3.63 3.51 4.21
C LYS A 77 4.06 2.35 3.30
N GLU A 78 3.55 2.30 2.08
CA GLU A 78 3.86 1.22 1.12
C GLU A 78 5.34 1.27 0.71
N ALA A 79 5.88 2.47 0.52
CA ALA A 79 7.29 2.70 0.19
C ALA A 79 8.25 2.55 1.38
N LYS A 80 7.73 2.42 2.61
CA LYS A 80 8.51 2.37 3.87
C LYS A 80 9.49 3.54 4.01
N LEU A 81 9.02 4.76 3.72
CA LEU A 81 9.86 5.96 3.81
C LEU A 81 10.09 6.36 5.26
N SER A 82 11.36 6.46 5.68
CA SER A 82 11.79 6.77 7.04
C SER A 82 11.87 8.26 7.39
N SER A 83 11.33 9.15 6.54
CA SER A 83 11.37 10.61 6.78
C SER A 83 10.12 11.34 6.29
N GLY A 84 9.04 10.60 6.02
CA GLY A 84 7.77 11.14 5.55
C GLY A 84 6.82 11.54 6.69
N LEU A 85 5.66 12.09 6.32
CA LEU A 85 4.59 12.42 7.27
C LEU A 85 4.12 11.18 8.05
N TYR A 86 4.03 10.04 7.37
CA TYR A 86 3.64 8.75 7.94
C TYR A 86 4.63 8.31 9.02
N HIS A 87 5.93 8.39 8.75
CA HIS A 87 6.98 8.05 9.72
C HIS A 87 6.92 8.93 10.96
N GLU A 88 6.86 10.25 10.76
CA GLU A 88 6.79 11.19 11.89
C GLU A 88 5.52 10.96 12.73
N LEU A 89 4.39 10.63 12.08
CA LEU A 89 3.16 10.26 12.78
C LEU A 89 3.30 8.94 13.53
N GLN A 90 3.97 7.93 12.97
CA GLN A 90 4.26 6.67 13.68
C GLN A 90 5.06 6.93 14.95
N VAL A 91 6.19 7.64 14.85
CA VAL A 91 7.06 7.95 15.99
C VAL A 91 6.28 8.69 17.08
N ARG A 92 5.61 9.80 16.74
CA ARG A 92 4.91 10.63 17.73
C ARG A 92 3.73 9.93 18.38
N MET A 93 2.90 9.22 17.60
CA MET A 93 1.73 8.52 18.15
C MET A 93 2.17 7.37 19.06
N THR A 94 3.18 6.61 18.66
CA THR A 94 3.75 5.54 19.50
C THR A 94 4.36 6.11 20.77
N TYR A 95 5.17 7.17 20.68
CA TYR A 95 5.75 7.82 21.87
C TYR A 95 4.66 8.30 22.83
N ASN A 96 3.62 8.98 22.31
CA ASN A 96 2.52 9.47 23.14
C ASN A 96 1.74 8.33 23.80
N SER A 97 1.44 7.23 23.08
CA SER A 97 0.76 6.06 23.66
C SER A 97 1.60 5.44 24.77
N ASN A 98 2.88 5.19 24.49
CA ASN A 98 3.85 4.64 25.43
C ASN A 98 3.94 5.51 26.69
N HIS A 99 4.00 6.83 26.55
CA HIS A 99 4.09 7.75 27.68
C HIS A 99 2.80 7.80 28.49
N MET A 100 1.63 7.78 27.84
CA MET A 100 0.34 7.69 28.52
C MET A 100 0.19 6.40 29.35
N GLU A 101 0.79 5.31 28.89
CA GLU A 101 0.80 4.01 29.55
C GLU A 101 1.92 3.88 30.62
N GLY A 102 2.77 4.90 30.76
CA GLY A 102 3.82 4.95 31.78
C GLY A 102 5.18 4.35 31.37
N SER A 103 5.42 4.15 30.07
CA SER A 103 6.71 3.70 29.54
C SER A 103 7.81 4.77 29.69
N ALA A 104 9.05 4.31 29.81
CA ALA A 104 10.25 5.16 29.96
C ALA A 104 10.96 5.48 28.63
N LEU A 105 10.45 4.98 27.48
CA LEU A 105 11.08 5.22 26.18
C LEU A 105 11.02 6.70 25.80
N SER A 106 12.17 7.25 25.42
CA SER A 106 12.24 8.60 24.86
C SER A 106 11.69 8.63 23.43
N GLU A 107 11.41 9.84 22.93
CA GLU A 107 10.99 10.04 21.53
C GLU A 107 12.07 9.53 20.56
N GLU A 108 13.35 9.73 20.89
CA GLU A 108 14.48 9.27 20.08
C GLU A 108 14.61 7.74 20.08
N GLN A 109 14.47 7.09 21.24
CA GLN A 109 14.42 5.63 21.31
C GLN A 109 13.24 5.07 20.54
N THR A 110 12.09 5.74 20.58
CA THR A 110 10.90 5.35 19.79
C THR A 110 11.16 5.48 18.30
N ARG A 111 11.90 6.51 17.87
CA ARG A 111 12.32 6.70 16.48
C ARG A 111 13.23 5.56 16.00
N LEU A 112 14.22 5.18 16.80
CA LEU A 112 15.16 4.09 16.48
C LEU A 112 14.47 2.73 16.26
N ILE A 113 13.34 2.49 16.93
CA ILE A 113 12.52 1.29 16.71
C ILE A 113 12.02 1.25 15.25
N PHE A 114 11.58 2.37 14.69
CA PHE A 114 11.05 2.42 13.33
C PHE A 114 12.14 2.53 12.26
N GLU A 115 13.26 3.17 12.56
CA GLU A 115 14.35 3.39 11.60
C GLU A 115 15.34 2.23 11.53
N THR A 116 15.65 1.63 12.68
CA THR A 116 16.70 0.62 12.82
C THR A 116 16.23 -0.71 13.41
N ASN A 117 14.95 -0.83 13.81
CA ASN A 117 14.41 -1.99 14.53
C ASN A 117 15.22 -2.34 15.79
N THR A 118 15.70 -1.34 16.52
CA THR A 118 16.46 -1.52 17.77
C THR A 118 15.84 -0.74 18.92
N ILE A 119 16.09 -1.20 20.14
CA ILE A 119 15.72 -0.57 21.41
C ILE A 119 17.02 -0.40 22.22
N ASP A 120 17.24 0.78 22.78
CA ASP A 120 18.41 1.21 23.58
C ASP A 120 19.47 2.02 22.81
N ALA A 121 20.03 3.06 23.47
CA ALA A 121 20.82 4.11 22.82
C ALA A 121 22.33 3.83 22.77
N ASP A 122 22.83 2.94 23.62
CA ASP A 122 24.28 2.72 23.79
C ASP A 122 24.82 1.50 23.01
N ASP A 123 23.97 0.60 22.50
CA ASP A 123 24.36 -0.47 21.56
C ASP A 123 23.18 -1.14 20.80
N GLY A 124 21.93 -0.75 21.07
CA GLY A 124 20.73 -1.19 20.35
C GLY A 124 20.45 -2.69 20.39
N ILE A 125 19.56 -3.14 21.27
CA ILE A 125 19.01 -4.51 21.25
C ILE A 125 18.02 -4.62 20.08
N PRO A 126 18.18 -5.57 19.15
CA PRO A 126 17.19 -5.80 18.10
C PRO A 126 15.81 -6.09 18.67
N VAL A 127 14.77 -5.47 18.09
CA VAL A 127 13.38 -5.66 18.53
C VAL A 127 12.96 -7.13 18.39
N ASP A 128 13.47 -7.83 17.37
CA ASP A 128 13.15 -9.24 17.09
C ASP A 128 13.56 -10.17 18.25
N ASP A 129 14.76 -9.97 18.81
CA ASP A 129 15.28 -10.75 19.95
C ASP A 129 14.39 -10.62 21.19
N ILE A 130 13.78 -9.46 21.40
CA ILE A 130 12.85 -9.20 22.51
C ILE A 130 11.52 -9.94 22.27
N LEU A 131 11.02 -9.93 21.03
CA LEU A 131 9.78 -10.63 20.65
C LEU A 131 9.92 -12.15 20.69
N GLU A 132 11.11 -12.69 20.43
CA GLU A 132 11.39 -14.13 20.52
C GLU A 132 11.46 -14.64 21.97
N THR A 133 11.60 -13.75 22.95
CA THR A 133 11.82 -14.10 24.36
C THR A 133 10.53 -14.14 25.20
N VAL A 134 9.35 -13.84 24.62
CA VAL A 134 8.03 -13.81 25.30
C VAL A 134 7.15 -15.04 25.03
#